data_AF-A0A1Z3CGH0-F1
#
_entry.id   AF-A0A1Z3CGH0-F1
#
_cell.length_a   1.000
_cell.length_b   1.000
_cell.length_c   1.000
_cell.angle_alpha   90.00
_cell.angle_beta   90.00
_cell.angle_gamma   90.00
#
_symmetry.space_group_name_H-M   'P 1'
#
loop_
_entity.id
_entity.type
_entity.pdbx_description
1 polymer ?
#
loop_
_entity_poly.entity_id
_entity_poly.type
_entity_poly.pdbx_seq_one_letter_code
_entity_poly.pdbx_strand_id
1 'polypeptide(L)'
;MLFRSFFLEYCIEIKNLNLKVSWKEQPFYRKLILALIFIIAMIGIPFIIIKDGNYYNYFLFIGLILILIGVGWDFTSHGQKELLTIIKKHSSQRIEVLLKLLDKYSISILDKESISLLIEEAKEKKNSNNPFIEVKKSMKIFTLLVVPLITLIVGKFSAKLTIKDSLPLLLVAIFICGIIMMISPFLEDIVYWDKKYYDYLIDDLRQILIFNNKFKEEK
;
A
#
# COMPACT_ATOMS: atom_id res chain seq x y z
N MET A 1 -14.10 28.42 -8.03
CA MET A 1 -13.24 27.79 -7.00
C MET A 1 -12.20 26.92 -7.69
N LEU A 2 -10.92 27.06 -7.38
CA LEU A 2 -9.87 26.23 -7.97
C LEU A 2 -9.75 24.94 -7.15
N PHE A 3 -10.16 23.80 -7.71
CA PHE A 3 -10.04 22.47 -7.08
C PHE A 3 -8.63 22.21 -6.53
N ARG A 4 -7.60 22.67 -7.24
CA ARG A 4 -6.19 22.53 -6.82
C ARG A 4 -5.91 23.18 -5.46
N SER A 5 -6.47 24.36 -5.18
CA SER A 5 -6.29 25.03 -3.89
C SER A 5 -6.99 24.26 -2.77
N PHE A 6 -8.23 23.83 -3.02
CA PHE A 6 -8.99 22.98 -2.11
C PHE A 6 -8.22 21.70 -1.78
N PHE A 7 -7.75 20.99 -2.80
CA PHE A 7 -7.00 19.75 -2.63
C PHE A 7 -5.68 19.95 -1.88
N LEU A 8 -4.94 21.02 -2.19
CA LEU A 8 -3.68 21.30 -1.51
C LEU A 8 -3.88 21.62 -0.02
N GLU A 9 -4.91 22.41 0.30
CA GLU A 9 -5.28 22.68 1.69
C GLU A 9 -5.68 21.40 2.42
N TYR A 10 -6.49 20.54 1.80
CA TYR A 10 -6.81 19.22 2.34
C TYR A 10 -5.53 18.42 2.63
N CYS A 11 -4.58 18.36 1.69
CA CYS A 11 -3.32 17.65 1.88
C CYS A 11 -2.51 18.19 3.07
N ILE A 12 -2.44 19.51 3.23
CA ILE A 12 -1.73 20.17 4.33
C ILE A 12 -2.37 19.79 5.68
N GLU A 13 -3.69 19.92 5.80
CA GLU A 13 -4.41 19.60 7.03
C GLU A 13 -4.29 18.11 7.38
N ILE A 14 -4.46 17.20 6.42
CA ILE A 14 -4.28 15.76 6.64
C ILE A 14 -2.84 15.43 7.07
N LYS A 15 -1.84 16.12 6.52
CA LYS A 15 -0.44 15.94 6.93
C LYS A 15 -0.21 16.41 8.38
N ASN A 16 -0.86 17.49 8.80
CA ASN A 16 -0.77 18.02 10.17
C ASN A 16 -1.39 17.08 11.20
N LEU A 17 -2.41 16.28 10.82
CA LEU A 17 -2.98 15.25 11.70
C LEU A 17 -2.00 14.12 12.05
N ASN A 18 -0.88 13.99 11.31
CA ASN A 18 0.10 12.91 11.45
C ASN A 18 -0.55 11.52 11.62
N LEU A 19 -1.41 11.14 10.66
CA LEU A 19 -2.17 9.88 10.67
C LEU A 19 -1.30 8.60 10.56
N LYS A 20 0.02 8.72 10.69
CA LYS A 20 0.89 7.55 10.79
C LYS A 20 0.58 6.84 12.11
N VAL A 21 0.14 5.58 12.01
CA VAL A 21 -0.11 4.73 13.17
C VAL A 21 1.19 4.63 13.97
N SER A 22 1.20 5.22 15.16
CA SER A 22 2.37 5.21 16.01
C SER A 22 2.63 3.80 16.55
N TRP A 23 3.87 3.50 16.94
CA TRP A 23 4.20 2.24 17.61
C TRP A 23 3.36 1.99 18.88
N LYS A 24 2.96 3.08 19.54
CA LYS A 24 2.09 3.03 20.73
C LYS A 24 0.68 2.53 20.37
N GLU A 25 0.13 2.99 19.25
CA GLU A 25 -1.21 2.65 18.77
C GLU A 25 -1.29 1.27 18.09
N GLN A 26 -0.17 0.69 17.65
CA GLN A 26 -0.19 -0.65 17.07
C GLN A 26 -0.76 -1.68 18.08
N PRO A 27 -1.48 -2.70 17.59
CA PRO A 27 -1.86 -3.85 18.38
C PRO A 27 -0.67 -4.55 19.05
N PHE A 28 -0.87 -5.09 20.24
CA PHE A 28 0.21 -5.78 20.98
C PHE A 28 0.77 -6.97 20.20
N TYR A 29 -0.10 -7.77 19.57
CA TYR A 29 0.34 -8.95 18.81
C TYR A 29 1.26 -8.59 17.63
N ARG A 30 0.99 -7.48 16.91
CA ARG A 30 1.86 -7.00 15.83
C ARG A 30 3.23 -6.61 16.35
N LYS A 31 3.29 -5.94 17.50
CA LYS A 31 4.57 -5.56 18.15
C LYS A 31 5.36 -6.81 18.55
N LEU A 32 4.69 -7.79 19.15
CA LEU A 32 5.31 -9.04 19.58
C LEU A 32 5.88 -9.81 18.38
N ILE A 33 5.13 -9.92 17.29
CA ILE A 33 5.58 -10.64 16.09
C ILE A 33 6.76 -9.92 15.42
N LEU A 34 6.71 -8.59 15.31
CA LEU A 34 7.85 -7.81 14.80
C LEU A 34 9.09 -7.97 15.67
N ALA A 35 8.94 -7.98 17.00
CA ALA A 35 10.06 -8.21 17.91
C ALA A 35 10.65 -9.63 17.75
N LEU A 36 9.81 -10.65 17.59
CA LEU A 36 10.27 -12.02 17.32
C LEU A 36 11.01 -12.13 15.98
N ILE A 37 10.48 -11.53 14.92
CA ILE A 37 11.13 -11.47 13.60
C ILE A 37 12.50 -10.79 13.74
N PHE A 38 12.59 -9.68 14.48
CA PHE A 38 13.83 -8.97 14.71
C PHE A 38 14.86 -9.84 15.45
N ILE A 39 14.47 -10.53 16.51
CA ILE A 39 15.34 -11.45 17.26
C ILE A 39 15.85 -12.58 16.36
N ILE A 40 14.96 -13.19 15.58
CA ILE A 40 15.29 -14.27 14.65
C ILE A 40 16.25 -13.79 13.55
N ALA A 41 16.03 -12.59 13.01
CA ALA A 41 16.95 -11.99 12.05
C ALA A 41 18.33 -11.75 12.67
N MET A 42 18.40 -11.19 13.88
CA MET A 42 19.67 -10.95 14.59
C MET A 42 20.46 -12.24 14.84
N ILE A 43 19.78 -13.32 15.21
CA ILE A 43 20.40 -14.63 15.41
C ILE A 43 20.79 -15.27 14.06
N GLY A 44 19.99 -15.06 13.01
CA GLY A 44 20.23 -15.61 11.68
C GLY A 44 21.41 -14.97 10.92
N ILE A 45 21.69 -13.68 11.14
CA ILE A 45 22.76 -12.94 10.44
C ILE A 45 24.15 -13.60 10.56
N PRO A 46 24.62 -14.03 11.74
CA PRO A 46 25.88 -14.78 11.87
C PRO A 46 25.98 -16.01 10.97
N PHE A 47 24.88 -16.76 10.80
CA PHE A 47 24.87 -17.96 9.95
C PHE A 47 24.97 -17.63 8.45
N ILE A 48 24.52 -16.44 8.04
CA ILE A 48 24.75 -15.91 6.68
C ILE A 48 26.24 -15.70 6.45
N ILE A 49 26.93 -15.11 7.44
CA ILE A 49 28.36 -14.75 7.35
C ILE A 49 29.24 -16.01 7.29
N ILE A 50 28.88 -17.04 8.07
CA ILE A 50 29.63 -18.31 8.14
C ILE A 50 29.36 -19.20 6.90
N LYS A 51 28.45 -18.79 6.01
CA LYS A 51 28.01 -19.54 4.80
C LYS A 51 27.50 -20.95 5.10
N ASP A 52 26.92 -21.15 6.27
CA ASP A 52 26.24 -22.40 6.59
C ASP A 52 24.82 -22.37 6.03
N GLY A 53 24.72 -22.81 4.76
CA GLY A 53 23.52 -22.65 3.94
C GLY A 53 22.26 -23.33 4.50
N ASN A 54 22.41 -24.38 5.32
CA ASN A 54 21.26 -25.08 5.88
C ASN A 54 20.58 -24.27 7.00
N TYR A 55 21.36 -23.71 7.94
CA TYR A 55 20.80 -22.93 9.06
C TYR A 55 20.18 -21.62 8.62
N TYR A 56 20.79 -20.93 7.65
CA TYR A 56 20.21 -19.72 7.06
C TYR A 56 18.79 -19.96 6.50
N ASN A 57 18.61 -21.05 5.74
CA ASN A 57 17.32 -21.40 5.17
C ASN A 57 16.27 -21.67 6.26
N TYR A 58 16.65 -22.30 7.38
CA TYR A 58 15.74 -22.49 8.52
C TYR A 58 15.29 -21.18 9.15
N PHE A 59 16.21 -20.23 9.40
CA PHE A 59 15.85 -18.92 9.98
C PHE A 59 14.96 -18.10 9.05
N LEU A 60 15.22 -18.11 7.74
CA LEU A 60 14.31 -17.49 6.76
C LEU A 60 12.92 -18.13 6.78
N PHE A 61 12.85 -19.47 6.81
CA PHE A 61 11.59 -20.19 6.83
C PHE A 61 10.78 -19.85 8.09
N ILE A 62 11.41 -19.84 9.26
CA ILE A 62 10.75 -19.46 10.52
C ILE A 62 10.27 -18.01 10.47
N GLY A 63 11.08 -17.09 9.93
CA GLY A 63 10.69 -15.69 9.72
C GLY A 63 9.44 -15.55 8.84
N LEU A 64 9.37 -16.30 7.73
CA LEU A 64 8.20 -16.34 6.86
C LEU A 64 6.95 -16.87 7.59
N ILE A 65 7.09 -17.96 8.36
CA ILE A 65 5.99 -18.51 9.16
C ILE A 65 5.47 -17.48 10.17
N LEU A 66 6.34 -16.73 10.83
CA LEU A 66 5.93 -15.68 11.76
C LEU A 66 5.19 -14.53 11.08
N ILE A 67 5.62 -14.13 9.88
CA ILE A 67 4.89 -13.14 9.08
C ILE A 67 3.48 -13.66 8.77
N LEU A 68 3.36 -14.93 8.34
CA LEU A 68 2.06 -15.55 8.06
C LEU A 68 1.17 -15.62 9.31
N ILE A 69 1.73 -15.93 10.47
CA ILE A 69 0.99 -15.92 11.75
C ILE A 69 0.49 -14.51 12.06
N GLY A 70 1.33 -13.48 11.88
CA GLY A 70 0.94 -12.10 12.15
C GLY A 70 -0.15 -11.59 11.22
N VAL A 71 -0.02 -11.88 9.93
CA VAL A 71 -1.06 -11.59 8.94
C VAL A 71 -2.33 -12.38 9.26
N GLY A 72 -2.22 -13.67 9.58
CA GLY A 72 -3.35 -14.51 9.97
C GLY A 72 -4.09 -13.96 11.19
N TRP A 73 -3.37 -13.40 12.16
CA TRP A 73 -3.96 -12.79 13.35
C TRP A 73 -4.79 -11.54 13.01
N ASP A 74 -4.38 -10.74 12.03
CA ASP A 74 -5.14 -9.58 11.55
C ASP A 74 -6.54 -9.97 11.05
N PHE A 75 -6.70 -11.19 10.52
CA PHE A 75 -7.98 -11.72 10.04
C PHE A 75 -8.85 -12.35 11.14
N THR A 76 -8.34 -12.47 12.36
CA THR A 76 -9.15 -12.94 13.50
C THR A 76 -10.13 -11.86 13.96
N SER A 77 -11.25 -12.26 14.57
CA SER A 77 -12.22 -11.31 15.13
C SER A 77 -11.59 -10.34 16.13
N HIS A 78 -10.61 -10.81 16.91
CA HIS A 78 -9.90 -9.98 17.87
C HIS A 78 -8.98 -8.96 17.17
N GLY A 79 -8.14 -9.40 16.24
CA GLY A 79 -7.26 -8.52 15.46
C GLY A 79 -8.05 -7.45 14.69
N GLN A 80 -9.16 -7.84 14.05
CA GLN A 80 -10.04 -6.90 13.36
C GLN A 80 -10.63 -5.84 14.30
N LYS A 81 -11.02 -6.19 15.54
CA LYS A 81 -11.52 -5.23 16.52
C LYS A 81 -10.47 -4.21 16.93
N GLU A 82 -9.24 -4.65 17.21
CA GLU A 82 -8.15 -3.73 17.56
C GLU A 82 -7.83 -2.80 16.38
N LEU A 83 -7.75 -3.32 15.16
CA LEU A 83 -7.51 -2.52 13.95
C LEU A 83 -8.64 -1.55 13.65
N LEU A 84 -9.90 -1.95 13.87
CA LEU A 84 -11.06 -1.10 13.65
C LEU A 84 -11.02 0.16 14.51
N THR A 85 -10.54 0.08 15.75
CA THR A 85 -10.46 1.26 16.62
C THR A 85 -9.51 2.32 16.06
N ILE A 86 -8.35 1.88 15.55
CA ILE A 86 -7.33 2.73 14.92
C ILE A 86 -7.89 3.34 13.63
N ILE A 87 -8.48 2.50 12.76
CA ILE A 87 -9.06 2.95 11.49
C ILE A 87 -10.18 3.97 11.73
N LYS A 88 -11.09 3.70 12.68
CA LYS A 88 -12.21 4.59 13.02
C LYS A 88 -11.69 5.94 13.50
N LYS A 89 -10.70 5.96 14.40
CA LYS A 89 -10.08 7.20 14.89
C LYS A 89 -9.54 8.03 13.73
N HIS A 90 -8.69 7.45 12.88
CA HIS A 90 -8.11 8.18 11.75
C HIS A 90 -9.18 8.65 10.75
N SER A 91 -10.16 7.79 10.42
CA SER A 91 -11.23 8.15 9.50
C SER A 91 -12.06 9.32 10.01
N SER A 92 -12.42 9.32 11.30
CA SER A 92 -13.15 10.43 11.92
C SER A 92 -12.38 11.75 11.86
N GLN A 93 -11.08 11.74 12.16
CA GLN A 93 -10.23 12.94 12.08
C GLN A 93 -10.16 13.51 10.66
N ARG A 94 -10.05 12.65 9.64
CA ARG A 94 -10.02 13.12 8.24
C ARG A 94 -11.34 13.71 7.80
N ILE A 95 -12.45 13.08 8.17
CA ILE A 95 -13.79 13.58 7.86
C ILE A 95 -14.01 14.95 8.51
N GLU A 96 -13.57 15.15 9.75
CA GLU A 96 -13.68 16.46 10.42
C GLU A 96 -12.93 17.56 9.65
N VAL A 97 -11.71 17.26 9.17
CA VAL A 97 -10.95 18.18 8.31
C VAL A 97 -11.72 18.49 7.02
N LEU A 98 -12.26 17.46 6.36
CA LEU A 98 -13.04 17.64 5.14
C LEU A 98 -14.29 18.51 5.37
N LEU A 99 -15.01 18.30 6.47
CA LEU A 99 -16.20 19.08 6.81
C LEU A 99 -15.87 20.56 7.01
N LYS A 100 -14.79 20.87 7.75
CA LYS A 100 -14.30 22.25 7.92
C LYS A 100 -13.91 22.89 6.59
N LEU A 101 -13.28 22.12 5.71
CA LEU A 101 -12.85 22.60 4.41
C LEU A 101 -14.05 22.85 3.47
N LEU A 102 -15.03 21.96 3.44
CA LEU A 102 -16.26 22.17 2.68
C LEU A 102 -16.98 23.44 3.15
N ASP A 103 -17.08 23.66 4.46
CA ASP A 103 -17.68 24.88 5.04
C ASP A 103 -16.91 26.15 4.65
N LYS A 104 -15.57 26.13 4.75
CA LYS A 104 -14.69 27.24 4.31
C LYS A 104 -14.92 27.63 2.86
N TYR A 105 -15.18 26.65 2.00
CA TYR A 105 -15.43 26.84 0.58
C TYR A 105 -16.92 26.98 0.23
N SER A 106 -17.78 27.10 1.24
CA SER A 106 -19.24 27.27 1.10
C SER A 106 -19.92 26.13 0.33
N ILE A 107 -19.38 24.92 0.43
CA ILE A 107 -19.96 23.71 -0.16
C ILE A 107 -20.79 23.00 0.91
N SER A 108 -22.09 22.92 0.68
CA SER A 108 -22.99 22.21 1.59
C SER A 108 -22.78 20.69 1.49
N ILE A 109 -22.75 20.02 2.64
CA ILE A 109 -22.75 18.54 2.69
C ILE A 109 -24.04 17.92 2.12
N LEU A 110 -25.10 18.73 1.99
CA LEU A 110 -26.36 18.34 1.39
C LEU A 110 -26.35 18.45 -0.14
N ASP A 111 -25.42 19.25 -0.68
CA ASP A 111 -25.26 19.43 -2.11
C ASP A 111 -24.50 18.23 -2.70
N LYS A 112 -25.27 17.20 -3.00
CA LYS A 112 -24.77 15.96 -3.61
C LYS A 112 -24.14 16.19 -4.97
N GLU A 113 -24.58 17.21 -5.71
CA GLU A 113 -24.06 17.52 -7.05
C GLU A 113 -22.64 18.07 -6.94
N SER A 114 -22.44 19.11 -6.12
CA SER A 114 -21.11 19.67 -5.87
C SER A 114 -20.13 18.63 -5.30
N ILE A 115 -20.57 17.78 -4.36
CA ILE A 115 -19.72 16.70 -3.84
C ILE A 115 -19.35 15.69 -4.94
N SER A 116 -20.30 15.33 -5.80
CA SER A 116 -20.03 14.38 -6.90
C SER A 116 -19.06 14.98 -7.91
N LEU A 117 -19.17 16.27 -8.22
CA LEU A 117 -18.21 16.99 -9.07
C LEU A 117 -16.80 17.00 -8.47
N LEU A 118 -16.66 17.21 -7.15
CA LEU A 118 -15.37 17.12 -6.47
C LEU A 118 -14.77 15.71 -6.55
N ILE A 119 -15.59 14.67 -6.46
CA ILE A 119 -15.15 13.27 -6.60
C ILE A 119 -14.63 13.00 -8.02
N GLU A 120 -15.36 13.44 -9.04
CA GLU A 120 -14.95 13.22 -10.43
C GLU A 120 -13.68 14.01 -10.76
N GLU A 121 -13.59 15.28 -10.36
CA GLU A 121 -12.37 16.08 -10.53
C GLU A 121 -11.18 15.44 -9.80
N ALA A 122 -11.37 14.91 -8.59
CA ALA A 122 -10.33 14.20 -7.85
C ALA A 122 -9.87 12.94 -8.58
N LYS A 123 -10.77 12.15 -9.17
CA LYS A 123 -10.41 10.98 -9.98
C LYS A 123 -9.66 11.38 -11.24
N GLU A 124 -10.11 12.43 -11.93
CA GLU A 124 -9.46 12.91 -13.15
C GLU A 124 -8.04 13.40 -12.86
N LYS A 125 -7.87 14.21 -11.82
CA LYS A 125 -6.54 14.69 -11.39
C LYS A 125 -5.66 13.57 -10.87
N LYS A 126 -6.22 12.61 -10.12
CA LYS A 126 -5.49 11.41 -9.71
C LYS A 126 -4.94 10.68 -10.94
N ASN A 127 -5.78 10.41 -11.94
CA ASN A 127 -5.35 9.70 -13.14
C ASN A 127 -4.34 10.53 -13.96
N SER A 128 -4.63 11.79 -14.25
CA SER A 128 -3.74 12.63 -15.07
C SER A 128 -2.37 12.89 -14.42
N ASN A 129 -2.30 12.97 -13.09
CA ASN A 129 -1.05 13.16 -12.37
C ASN A 129 -0.28 11.85 -12.12
N ASN A 130 -0.78 10.68 -12.53
CA ASN A 130 -0.11 9.41 -12.29
C ASN A 130 1.11 9.24 -13.21
N PRO A 131 2.35 9.32 -12.67
CA PRO A 131 3.58 9.29 -13.46
C PRO A 131 3.87 7.89 -14.04
N PHE A 132 3.19 6.84 -13.55
CA PHE A 132 3.37 5.46 -14.01
C PHE A 132 2.45 5.08 -15.18
N ILE A 133 1.57 5.97 -15.65
CA ILE A 133 0.69 5.67 -16.79
C ILE A 133 1.49 5.36 -18.05
N GLU A 134 2.50 6.17 -18.33
CA GLU A 134 3.38 5.98 -19.48
C GLU A 134 4.21 4.71 -19.33
N VAL A 135 4.72 4.45 -18.13
CA VAL A 135 5.44 3.20 -17.81
C VAL A 135 4.54 1.98 -18.03
N LYS A 136 3.29 2.01 -17.56
CA LYS A 136 2.32 0.91 -17.75
C LYS A 136 1.99 0.67 -19.22
N LYS A 137 1.86 1.75 -20.01
CA LYS A 137 1.63 1.67 -21.45
C LYS A 137 2.84 1.05 -22.16
N SER A 138 4.05 1.50 -21.81
CA SER A 138 5.32 0.97 -22.32
C SER A 138 5.54 -0.49 -21.93
N MET A 139 5.22 -0.88 -20.69
CA MET A 139 5.29 -2.27 -20.22
C MET A 139 4.36 -3.19 -21.00
N LYS A 140 3.16 -2.73 -21.40
CA LYS A 140 2.25 -3.54 -22.22
C LYS A 140 2.85 -3.86 -23.59
N ILE A 141 3.49 -2.88 -24.22
CA ILE A 141 4.18 -3.05 -25.51
C ILE A 141 5.43 -3.92 -25.34
N PHE A 142 6.21 -3.67 -24.28
CA PHE A 142 7.40 -4.44 -23.95
C PHE A 142 7.05 -5.92 -23.75
N THR A 143 6.04 -6.24 -22.94
CA THR A 143 5.59 -7.63 -22.71
C THR A 143 5.14 -8.29 -24.02
N LEU A 144 4.42 -7.57 -24.90
CA LEU A 144 3.97 -8.10 -26.18
C LEU A 144 5.14 -8.51 -27.10
N LEU A 145 6.25 -7.77 -27.07
CA LEU A 145 7.44 -8.02 -27.89
C LEU A 145 8.40 -9.01 -27.22
N VAL A 146 8.61 -8.89 -25.91
CA VAL A 146 9.66 -9.59 -25.17
C VAL A 146 9.24 -10.99 -24.76
N VAL A 147 7.96 -11.23 -24.44
CA VAL A 147 7.49 -12.58 -24.07
C VAL A 147 7.74 -13.59 -25.20
N PRO A 148 7.37 -13.32 -26.48
CA PRO A 148 7.70 -14.23 -27.58
C PRO A 148 9.20 -14.50 -27.74
N LEU A 149 10.04 -13.46 -27.58
CA LEU A 149 11.50 -13.59 -27.65
C LEU A 149 12.05 -14.47 -26.51
N ILE A 150 11.59 -14.25 -25.27
CA ILE A 150 11.96 -15.09 -24.12
C ILE A 150 11.48 -16.52 -24.35
N THR A 151 10.25 -16.75 -24.83
CA THR A 151 9.74 -18.10 -25.13
C THR A 151 10.59 -18.82 -26.17
N LEU A 152 11.03 -18.12 -27.23
CA LEU A 152 11.93 -18.69 -28.25
C LEU A 152 13.32 -19.01 -27.69
N ILE A 153 13.87 -18.15 -26.83
CA ILE A 153 15.16 -18.34 -26.17
C ILE A 153 15.06 -19.53 -25.20
N VAL A 154 14.07 -19.53 -24.30
CA VAL A 154 13.82 -20.61 -23.32
C VAL A 154 13.58 -21.94 -24.04
N GLY A 155 12.86 -21.96 -25.16
CA GLY A 155 12.69 -23.16 -25.98
C GLY A 155 14.02 -23.75 -26.49
N LYS A 156 14.98 -22.90 -26.88
CA LYS A 156 16.32 -23.33 -27.30
C LYS A 156 17.21 -23.80 -26.13
N PHE A 157 17.05 -23.22 -24.96
CA PHE A 157 17.86 -23.53 -23.77
C PHE A 157 17.32 -24.72 -22.95
N SER A 158 16.00 -24.92 -22.93
CA SER A 158 15.33 -26.04 -22.25
C SER A 158 15.84 -27.41 -22.75
N ALA A 159 16.20 -27.50 -24.03
CA ALA A 159 16.79 -28.72 -24.61
C ALA A 159 18.20 -29.06 -24.07
N LYS A 160 18.87 -28.15 -23.35
CA LYS A 160 20.27 -28.26 -22.93
C LYS A 160 20.49 -28.13 -21.42
N LEU A 161 19.57 -27.53 -20.68
CA LEU A 161 19.67 -27.33 -19.23
C LEU A 161 19.20 -28.58 -18.46
N THR A 162 20.03 -29.05 -17.52
CA THR A 162 19.63 -30.10 -16.58
C THR A 162 18.88 -29.49 -15.39
N ILE A 163 18.06 -30.29 -14.67
CA ILE A 163 17.29 -29.85 -13.49
C ILE A 163 18.17 -29.16 -12.42
N LYS A 164 19.44 -29.57 -12.33
CA LYS A 164 20.43 -29.03 -11.40
C LYS A 164 20.83 -27.57 -11.70
N ASP A 165 20.77 -27.16 -12.97
CA ASP A 165 21.14 -25.82 -13.43
C ASP A 165 19.92 -24.87 -13.52
N SER A 166 18.71 -25.43 -13.70
CA SER A 166 17.47 -24.65 -13.77
C SER A 166 16.95 -24.19 -12.40
N LEU A 167 17.21 -24.97 -11.34
CA LEU A 167 16.76 -24.64 -9.99
C LEU A 167 17.41 -23.35 -9.43
N PRO A 168 18.75 -23.14 -9.50
CA PRO A 168 19.36 -21.89 -9.06
C PRO A 168 18.86 -20.67 -9.86
N LEU A 169 18.65 -20.82 -11.18
CA LEU A 169 18.13 -19.75 -12.02
C LEU A 169 16.70 -19.36 -11.63
N LEU A 170 15.84 -20.34 -11.35
CA LEU A 170 14.48 -20.11 -10.86
C LEU A 170 14.50 -19.37 -9.51
N LEU A 171 15.36 -19.79 -8.58
CA LEU A 171 15.49 -19.16 -7.27
C LEU A 171 15.96 -17.69 -7.39
N VAL A 172 16.93 -17.41 -8.27
CA VAL A 172 17.39 -16.04 -8.54
C VAL A 172 16.27 -15.19 -9.17
N ALA A 173 15.50 -15.75 -10.11
CA ALA A 173 14.38 -15.05 -10.72
C ALA A 173 13.28 -14.71 -9.69
N ILE A 174 12.92 -15.67 -8.83
CA ILE A 174 11.96 -15.45 -7.74
C ILE A 174 12.48 -14.38 -6.78
N PHE A 175 13.77 -14.42 -6.44
CA PHE A 175 14.39 -13.43 -5.55
C PHE A 175 14.35 -12.01 -6.13
N ILE A 176 14.70 -11.84 -7.41
CA ILE A 176 14.62 -10.54 -8.11
C ILE A 176 13.17 -10.04 -8.17
N CYS A 177 12.21 -10.91 -8.51
CA CYS A 177 10.80 -10.56 -8.49
C CYS A 177 10.34 -10.12 -7.09
N GLY A 178 10.79 -10.81 -6.04
CA GLY A 178 10.52 -10.46 -4.66
C GLY A 178 11.06 -9.07 -4.29
N ILE A 179 12.30 -8.74 -4.69
CA ILE A 179 12.88 -7.41 -4.49
C ILE A 179 12.06 -6.34 -5.21
N ILE A 180 11.68 -6.57 -6.47
CA ILE A 180 10.87 -5.61 -7.24
C ILE A 180 9.52 -5.37 -6.56
N MET A 181 8.83 -6.44 -6.15
CA MET A 181 7.55 -6.32 -5.45
C MET A 181 7.69 -5.59 -4.10
N MET A 182 8.80 -5.78 -3.40
CA MET A 182 9.09 -5.10 -2.14
C MET A 182 9.37 -3.61 -2.35
N ILE A 183 10.14 -3.23 -3.38
CA ILE A 183 10.55 -1.84 -3.64
C ILE A 183 9.44 -1.03 -4.31
N SER A 184 8.63 -1.65 -5.18
CA SER A 184 7.56 -1.00 -5.93
C SER A 184 6.64 -0.08 -5.11
N PRO A 185 6.10 -0.49 -3.94
CA PRO A 185 5.24 0.40 -3.15
C PRO A 185 5.98 1.63 -2.62
N PHE A 186 7.25 1.49 -2.26
CA PHE A 186 8.06 2.63 -1.80
C PHE A 186 8.34 3.62 -2.93
N LEU A 187 8.63 3.12 -4.14
CA LEU A 187 8.79 3.98 -5.32
C LEU A 187 7.49 4.72 -5.63
N GLU A 188 6.34 4.05 -5.53
CA GLU A 188 5.05 4.70 -5.73
C GLU A 188 4.79 5.80 -4.70
N ASP A 189 5.07 5.55 -3.41
CA ASP A 189 4.91 6.56 -2.35
C ASP A 189 5.83 7.78 -2.49
N ILE A 190 7.01 7.62 -3.11
CA ILE A 190 7.97 8.73 -3.35
C ILE A 190 7.57 9.53 -4.58
N VAL A 191 7.41 8.84 -5.72
CA VAL A 191 7.19 9.48 -7.02
C VAL A 191 5.77 10.01 -7.15
N TYR A 192 4.80 9.33 -6.52
CA TYR A 192 3.38 9.64 -6.59
C TYR A 192 2.80 9.88 -5.18
N TRP A 193 3.47 10.77 -4.44
CA TRP A 193 3.23 11.03 -3.02
C TRP A 193 1.82 11.53 -2.69
N ASP A 194 1.16 12.23 -3.63
CA ASP A 194 -0.16 12.83 -3.47
C ASP A 194 -1.31 11.84 -3.78
N LYS A 195 -1.00 10.69 -4.40
CA LYS A 195 -1.95 9.61 -4.71
C LYS A 195 -2.83 9.24 -3.51
N LYS A 196 -2.20 9.02 -2.35
CA LYS A 196 -2.91 8.61 -1.13
C LYS A 196 -3.90 9.67 -0.64
N TYR A 197 -3.61 10.95 -0.88
CA TYR A 197 -4.50 12.04 -0.49
C TYR A 197 -5.68 12.16 -1.44
N TYR A 198 -5.49 11.86 -2.72
CA TYR A 198 -6.62 11.68 -3.64
C TYR A 198 -7.52 10.53 -3.19
N ASP A 199 -6.95 9.39 -2.81
CA ASP A 199 -7.71 8.25 -2.29
C ASP A 199 -8.51 8.62 -1.03
N TYR A 200 -7.86 9.26 -0.05
CA TYR A 200 -8.55 9.73 1.15
C TYR A 200 -9.66 10.72 0.84
N LEU A 201 -9.41 11.72 -0.01
CA LEU A 201 -10.42 12.72 -0.36
C LEU A 201 -11.63 12.06 -1.04
N ILE A 202 -11.41 11.17 -2.01
CA ILE A 202 -12.47 10.46 -2.72
C ILE A 202 -13.30 9.61 -1.75
N ASP A 203 -12.64 8.85 -0.88
CA ASP A 203 -13.32 7.98 0.08
C ASP A 203 -14.09 8.78 1.14
N ASP A 204 -13.51 9.88 1.63
CA ASP A 204 -14.13 10.74 2.62
C ASP A 204 -15.35 11.50 2.02
N LEU A 205 -15.25 12.00 0.79
CA LEU A 205 -16.39 12.61 0.06
C LEU A 205 -17.51 11.58 -0.19
N ARG A 206 -17.16 10.35 -0.57
CA ARG A 206 -18.13 9.26 -0.72
C ARG A 206 -18.82 8.91 0.59
N GLN A 207 -18.09 8.91 1.70
CA GLN A 207 -18.67 8.70 3.02
C GLN A 207 -19.71 9.77 3.35
N ILE A 208 -19.46 11.04 3.02
CA ILE A 208 -20.46 12.11 3.18
C ILE A 208 -21.73 11.82 2.35
N LEU A 209 -21.59 11.36 1.11
CA LEU A 209 -22.75 11.00 0.28
C LEU A 209 -23.56 9.83 0.85
N ILE A 210 -22.86 8.77 1.29
CA ILE A 210 -23.48 7.51 1.77
C ILE A 210 -24.10 7.70 3.15
N PHE A 211 -23.38 8.36 4.07
CA PHE A 211 -23.77 8.52 5.46
C PHE A 211 -24.29 9.94 5.77
N ASN A 212 -24.83 10.64 4.77
CA ASN A 212 -25.28 12.03 4.88
C ASN A 212 -26.15 12.27 6.13
N ASN A 213 -27.09 11.37 6.43
CA ASN A 213 -27.97 11.49 7.59
C ASN A 213 -27.21 11.57 8.92
N LYS A 214 -26.12 10.83 9.07
CA LYS A 214 -25.28 10.88 10.27
C LYS A 214 -24.65 12.27 10.45
N PHE A 215 -24.20 12.88 9.37
CA PHE A 215 -23.56 14.20 9.40
C PHE A 215 -24.57 15.35 9.52
N LYS A 216 -25.87 15.09 9.32
CA LYS A 216 -26.94 16.07 9.61
C LYS A 216 -27.25 16.17 11.10
N GLU A 217 -27.15 15.06 11.83
CA GLU A 217 -27.46 15.02 13.27
C GLU A 217 -26.35 15.65 14.14
N GLU A 218 -25.14 15.79 13.58
CA GLU A 218 -23.96 16.37 14.26
C GLU A 218 -23.80 17.89 14.02
N LYS A 219 -24.68 18.53 13.24
CA LYS A 219 -24.72 19.99 13.00
C LYS A 219 -25.93 20.63 13.67
#